data_AF-R7JPS2-F1
#
_entry.id   AF-R7JPS2-F1
#
_cell.length_a   1.000
_cell.length_b   1.000
_cell.length_c   1.000
_cell.angle_alpha   90.00
_cell.angle_beta   90.00
_cell.angle_gamma   90.00
#
_symmetry.space_group_name_H-M   'P 1'
#
loop_
_entity.id
_entity.type
_entity.pdbx_description
1 polymer ?
#
loop_
_entity_poly.entity_id
_entity_poly.type
_entity_poly.pdbx_seq_one_letter_code
_entity_poly.pdbx_strand_id
1 'polypeptide(L)'
;MKNYLILLLLVLLAACRHAGRTFEVLDKAEEFIQTYKPDSAYTLLKEIPNPQQYPEKERARWCLLMTQAIDKTYRTHTSDSLIRFAVNYYEKVNDLSKLPTAFYTLGRVQRDLKDNEHAVNSFLKALDLAKGSDDYKLQYLAASQLGHVYAYSRFIDEALKTYQQALYFAEQGNDSINLSYVNSLNLSAGFVFC
;
A
#
# COMPACT_ATOMS: atom_id res chain seq x y z
N MET A 1 -28.04 -18.90 36.95
CA MET A 1 -27.89 -17.53 36.41
C MET A 1 -26.55 -16.88 36.77
N LYS A 2 -26.11 -16.90 38.04
CA LYS A 2 -24.84 -16.30 38.48
C LYS A 2 -23.58 -16.86 37.78
N ASN A 3 -23.50 -18.18 37.54
CA ASN A 3 -22.36 -18.80 36.85
C ASN A 3 -22.28 -18.45 35.35
N TYR A 4 -23.43 -18.24 34.69
CA TYR A 4 -23.46 -17.80 33.28
C TYR A 4 -23.02 -16.34 33.12
N LEU A 5 -23.34 -15.49 34.10
CA LEU A 5 -22.89 -14.09 34.11
C LEU A 5 -21.37 -14.00 34.26
N ILE A 6 -20.77 -14.84 35.11
CA ILE A 6 -19.31 -14.92 35.29
C ILE A 6 -18.63 -15.43 34.02
N LEU A 7 -19.19 -16.48 33.38
CA LEU A 7 -18.64 -17.02 32.13
C LEU A 7 -18.68 -15.99 30.99
N LEU A 8 -19.80 -15.26 30.85
CA LEU A 8 -19.96 -14.17 29.89
C LEU A 8 -18.91 -13.06 30.12
N LEU A 9 -18.69 -12.69 31.39
CA LEU A 9 -17.72 -11.65 31.76
C LEU A 9 -16.28 -12.05 31.41
N LEU A 10 -15.91 -13.32 31.63
CA LEU A 10 -14.59 -13.86 31.28
C LEU A 10 -14.37 -13.87 29.76
N VAL A 11 -15.38 -14.22 28.97
CA VAL A 11 -15.31 -14.18 27.51
C VAL A 11 -15.14 -12.74 27.02
N LEU A 12 -15.87 -11.79 27.60
CA LEU A 12 -15.75 -10.36 27.27
C LEU A 12 -14.36 -9.81 27.62
N LEU A 13 -13.80 -10.16 28.78
CA LEU A 13 -12.45 -9.76 29.17
C LEU A 13 -11.37 -10.35 28.26
N ALA A 14 -11.51 -11.62 27.87
CA ALA A 14 -10.61 -12.27 26.92
C ALA A 14 -10.69 -11.62 25.53
N ALA A 15 -11.90 -11.31 25.05
CA ALA A 15 -12.11 -10.63 23.78
C ALA A 15 -11.51 -9.21 23.77
N CYS A 16 -11.72 -8.42 24.84
CA CYS A 16 -11.13 -7.09 24.97
C CYS A 16 -9.59 -7.14 24.99
N ARG A 17 -9.01 -8.10 25.71
CA ARG A 17 -7.55 -8.29 25.76
C ARG A 17 -6.98 -8.69 24.39
N HIS A 18 -7.69 -9.55 23.65
CA HIS A 18 -7.29 -9.99 22.32
C HIS A 18 -7.37 -8.85 21.28
N ALA A 19 -8.41 -8.03 21.35
CA ALA A 19 -8.57 -6.84 20.52
C ALA A 19 -7.44 -5.83 20.78
N GLY A 20 -7.12 -5.55 22.05
CA GLY A 20 -6.01 -4.66 22.42
C GLY A 20 -4.65 -5.15 21.91
N ARG A 21 -4.34 -6.44 22.08
CA ARG A 21 -3.11 -7.04 21.53
C ARG A 21 -3.02 -6.91 20.01
N THR A 22 -4.14 -7.10 19.31
CA THR A 22 -4.15 -7.00 17.84
C THR A 22 -3.89 -5.57 17.37
N PHE A 23 -4.43 -4.57 18.07
CA PHE A 23 -4.16 -3.16 17.77
C PHE A 23 -2.66 -2.83 17.87
N GLU A 24 -2.02 -3.22 18.98
CA GLU A 24 -0.57 -3.04 19.18
C GLU A 24 0.28 -3.72 18.10
N VAL A 25 -0.14 -4.89 17.64
CA VAL A 25 0.54 -5.65 16.59
C VAL A 25 0.46 -4.94 15.25
N LEU A 26 -0.71 -4.39 14.89
CA LEU A 26 -0.87 -3.63 13.64
C LEU A 26 -0.09 -2.31 13.66
N ASP A 27 -0.06 -1.61 14.78
CA ASP A 27 0.74 -0.39 14.94
C ASP A 27 2.23 -0.66 14.76
N LYS A 28 2.76 -1.69 15.43
CA LYS A 28 4.17 -2.10 15.29
C LYS A 28 4.51 -2.56 13.87
N ALA A 29 3.61 -3.27 13.21
CA ALA A 29 3.81 -3.68 11.83
C ALA A 29 3.87 -2.47 10.88
N GLU A 30 3.01 -1.47 11.08
CA GLU A 30 3.03 -0.21 10.32
C GLU A 30 4.34 0.56 10.54
N GLU A 31 4.80 0.66 11.80
CA GLU A 31 6.10 1.26 12.13
C GLU A 31 7.25 0.53 11.43
N PHE A 32 7.27 -0.81 11.42
CA PHE A 32 8.29 -1.59 10.72
C PHE A 32 8.27 -1.38 9.20
N ILE A 33 7.09 -1.22 8.60
CA ILE A 33 6.98 -0.91 7.17
C ILE A 33 7.55 0.49 6.88
N GLN A 34 7.29 1.48 7.75
CA GLN A 34 7.79 2.84 7.62
C GLN A 34 9.31 2.94 7.85
N THR A 35 9.85 2.11 8.74
CA THR A 35 11.28 2.10 9.13
C THR A 35 12.14 1.10 8.35
N TYR A 36 11.68 0.66 7.16
CA TYR A 36 12.40 -0.25 6.26
C TYR A 36 12.74 -1.63 6.85
N LYS A 37 11.87 -2.16 7.72
CA LYS A 37 11.94 -3.54 8.26
C LYS A 37 10.73 -4.39 7.85
N PRO A 38 10.43 -4.51 6.54
CA PRO A 38 9.18 -5.14 6.08
C PRO A 38 9.12 -6.65 6.40
N ASP A 39 10.26 -7.33 6.57
CA ASP A 39 10.28 -8.75 6.93
C ASP A 39 9.86 -9.00 8.40
N SER A 40 10.22 -8.07 9.30
CA SER A 40 9.74 -8.06 10.68
C SER A 40 8.23 -7.77 10.73
N ALA A 41 7.76 -6.82 9.92
CA ALA A 41 6.32 -6.56 9.78
C ALA A 41 5.57 -7.80 9.28
N TYR A 42 6.07 -8.45 8.23
CA TYR A 42 5.48 -9.66 7.68
C TYR A 42 5.38 -10.78 8.72
N THR A 43 6.47 -11.04 9.45
CA THR A 43 6.52 -12.05 10.51
C THR A 43 5.47 -11.76 11.58
N LEU A 44 5.40 -10.51 12.05
CA LEU A 44 4.46 -10.09 13.07
C LEU A 44 3.00 -10.22 12.61
N LEU A 45 2.68 -9.81 11.38
CA LEU A 45 1.34 -9.87 10.81
C LEU A 45 0.87 -11.30 10.55
N LYS A 46 1.81 -12.22 10.24
CA LYS A 46 1.53 -13.63 9.97
C LYS A 46 1.10 -14.39 11.24
N GLU A 47 1.56 -13.95 12.41
CA GLU A 47 1.20 -14.54 13.70
C GLU A 47 -0.22 -14.18 14.17
N ILE A 48 -0.94 -13.29 13.48
CA ILE A 48 -2.32 -12.94 13.82
C ILE A 48 -3.25 -14.10 13.44
N PRO A 49 -3.93 -14.74 14.41
CA PRO A 49 -4.79 -15.87 14.13
C PRO A 49 -6.13 -15.43 13.55
N ASN A 50 -6.60 -16.08 12.49
CA ASN A 50 -7.94 -15.88 11.91
C ASN A 50 -8.31 -14.40 11.63
N PRO A 51 -7.53 -13.66 10.80
CA PRO A 51 -7.77 -12.25 10.48
C PRO A 51 -9.19 -11.96 9.94
N GLN A 52 -9.88 -12.98 9.42
CA GLN A 52 -11.25 -12.88 8.91
C GLN A 52 -12.32 -12.63 10.00
N GLN A 53 -12.03 -12.94 11.26
CA GLN A 53 -12.96 -12.80 12.39
C GLN A 53 -12.90 -11.42 13.07
N TYR A 54 -11.94 -10.59 12.69
CA TYR A 54 -11.78 -9.25 13.24
C TYR A 54 -12.79 -8.28 12.63
N PRO A 55 -13.08 -7.15 13.32
CA PRO A 55 -13.94 -6.14 12.73
C PRO A 55 -13.35 -5.63 11.40
N GLU A 56 -14.25 -5.18 10.52
CA GLU A 56 -13.94 -4.91 9.11
C GLU A 56 -12.77 -3.90 8.96
N LYS A 57 -12.69 -2.92 9.87
CA LYS A 57 -11.63 -1.91 9.94
C LYS A 57 -10.26 -2.52 10.18
N GLU A 58 -10.11 -3.31 11.23
CA GLU A 58 -8.84 -3.94 11.62
C GLU A 58 -8.41 -4.97 10.58
N ARG A 59 -9.37 -5.71 10.02
CA ARG A 59 -9.12 -6.62 8.91
C ARG A 59 -8.62 -5.88 7.67
N ALA A 60 -9.23 -4.76 7.29
CA ALA A 60 -8.79 -3.94 6.16
C ALA A 60 -7.38 -3.37 6.38
N ARG A 61 -7.09 -2.90 7.60
CA ARG A 61 -5.75 -2.46 7.99
C ARG A 61 -4.73 -3.61 7.88
N TRP A 62 -5.05 -4.78 8.42
CA TRP A 62 -4.19 -5.96 8.30
C TRP A 62 -3.94 -6.35 6.84
N CYS A 63 -4.99 -6.36 6.00
CA CYS A 63 -4.88 -6.66 4.57
C CYS A 63 -3.93 -5.70 3.85
N LEU A 64 -4.03 -4.39 4.13
CA LEU A 64 -3.13 -3.38 3.56
C LEU A 64 -1.69 -3.63 4.01
N LEU A 65 -1.44 -3.72 5.32
CA LEU A 65 -0.10 -3.87 5.88
C LEU A 65 0.56 -5.19 5.44
N MET A 66 -0.20 -6.29 5.41
CA MET A 66 0.29 -7.59 4.95
C MET A 66 0.71 -7.52 3.48
N THR A 67 -0.10 -6.88 2.63
CA THR A 67 0.24 -6.71 1.22
C THR A 67 1.50 -5.87 1.04
N GLN A 68 1.62 -4.76 1.77
CA GLN A 68 2.82 -3.92 1.74
C GLN A 68 4.08 -4.65 2.21
N ALA A 69 3.96 -5.48 3.24
CA ALA A 69 5.07 -6.28 3.73
C ALA A 69 5.51 -7.33 2.70
N ILE A 70 4.56 -8.00 2.02
CA ILE A 70 4.83 -8.94 0.92
C ILE A 70 5.54 -8.22 -0.25
N ASP A 71 4.99 -7.10 -0.73
CA ASP A 71 5.55 -6.31 -1.84
C ASP A 71 7.00 -5.87 -1.53
N LYS A 72 7.22 -5.30 -0.33
CA LYS A 72 8.54 -4.79 0.08
C LYS A 72 9.56 -5.87 0.41
N THR A 73 9.14 -7.12 0.56
CA THR A 73 10.04 -8.27 0.74
C THR A 73 10.25 -9.06 -0.55
N TYR A 74 9.78 -8.53 -1.69
CA TYR A 74 9.90 -9.13 -3.01
C TYR A 74 9.30 -10.54 -3.10
N ARG A 75 8.31 -10.82 -2.25
CA ARG A 75 7.55 -12.07 -2.30
C ARG A 75 6.49 -11.92 -3.39
N THR A 76 6.41 -12.90 -4.29
CA THR A 76 5.47 -12.84 -5.41
C THR A 76 4.03 -12.86 -4.93
N HIS A 77 3.23 -11.89 -5.40
CA HIS A 77 1.78 -11.91 -5.19
C HIS A 77 1.14 -13.00 -6.07
N THR A 78 0.27 -13.81 -5.46
CA THR A 78 -0.51 -14.85 -6.17
C THR A 78 -1.96 -14.42 -6.45
N SER A 79 -2.44 -13.38 -5.76
CA SER A 79 -3.74 -12.74 -6.01
C SER A 79 -3.76 -11.32 -5.44
N ASP A 80 -4.74 -10.53 -5.84
CA ASP A 80 -5.01 -9.18 -5.32
C ASP A 80 -6.13 -9.13 -4.26
N SER A 81 -6.62 -10.29 -3.82
CA SER A 81 -7.79 -10.42 -2.93
C SER A 81 -7.64 -9.64 -1.62
N LEU A 82 -6.45 -9.70 -0.99
CA LEU A 82 -6.19 -8.99 0.27
C LEU A 82 -6.28 -7.48 0.06
N ILE A 83 -5.57 -6.95 -0.93
CA ILE A 83 -5.53 -5.51 -1.14
C ILE A 83 -6.86 -4.96 -1.66
N ARG A 84 -7.61 -5.72 -2.47
CA ARG A 84 -8.98 -5.37 -2.85
C ARG A 84 -9.91 -5.26 -1.65
N PHE A 85 -9.78 -6.15 -0.67
CA PHE A 85 -10.56 -6.03 0.57
C PHE A 85 -10.28 -4.69 1.28
N ALA A 86 -9.00 -4.31 1.38
CA ALA A 86 -8.62 -3.04 1.99
C ALA A 86 -9.13 -1.83 1.20
N VAL A 87 -8.95 -1.82 -0.12
CA VAL A 87 -9.45 -0.75 -1.01
C VAL A 87 -10.96 -0.59 -0.87
N ASN A 88 -11.73 -1.68 -1.02
CA ASN A 88 -13.19 -1.64 -0.91
C ASN A 88 -13.66 -1.08 0.44
N TYR A 89 -12.98 -1.46 1.53
CA TYR A 89 -13.29 -0.93 2.84
C TYR A 89 -13.01 0.58 2.93
N TYR A 90 -11.82 1.04 2.55
CA TYR A 90 -11.45 2.45 2.64
C TYR A 90 -12.25 3.34 1.67
N GLU A 91 -12.68 2.83 0.52
CA GLU A 91 -13.64 3.51 -0.36
C GLU A 91 -15.01 3.64 0.33
N LYS A 92 -15.54 2.54 0.88
CA LYS A 92 -16.85 2.51 1.56
C LYS A 92 -16.94 3.50 2.72
N VAL A 93 -15.87 3.67 3.49
CA VAL A 93 -15.84 4.60 4.63
C VAL A 93 -15.27 5.98 4.27
N ASN A 94 -14.90 6.20 3.01
CA ASN A 94 -14.26 7.42 2.51
C ASN A 94 -13.03 7.86 3.33
N ASP A 95 -12.16 6.89 3.68
CA ASP A 95 -10.93 7.16 4.44
C ASP A 95 -9.83 7.64 3.50
N LEU A 96 -9.85 8.93 3.18
CA LEU A 96 -8.87 9.58 2.30
C LEU A 96 -7.45 9.57 2.87
N SER A 97 -7.24 9.23 4.15
CA SER A 97 -5.90 9.11 4.72
C SER A 97 -5.20 7.81 4.32
N LYS A 98 -5.97 6.73 4.11
CA LYS A 98 -5.44 5.39 3.76
C LYS A 98 -5.72 5.00 2.32
N LEU A 99 -6.79 5.51 1.74
CA LEU A 99 -7.27 5.11 0.42
C LEU A 99 -6.25 5.35 -0.72
N PRO A 100 -5.53 6.48 -0.80
CA PRO A 100 -4.48 6.68 -1.81
C PRO A 100 -3.40 5.60 -1.73
N THR A 101 -2.93 5.30 -0.51
CA THR A 101 -1.92 4.25 -0.25
C THR A 101 -2.45 2.86 -0.62
N ALA A 102 -3.72 2.57 -0.36
CA ALA A 102 -4.34 1.31 -0.72
C ALA A 102 -4.42 1.13 -2.24
N PHE A 103 -4.78 2.17 -3.00
CA PHE A 103 -4.76 2.14 -4.47
C PHE A 103 -3.35 1.99 -5.04
N TYR A 104 -2.36 2.70 -4.49
CA TYR A 104 -0.96 2.51 -4.90
C TYR A 104 -0.50 1.06 -4.68
N THR A 105 -0.83 0.49 -3.52
CA THR A 105 -0.48 -0.89 -3.19
C THR A 105 -1.24 -1.88 -4.10
N LEU A 106 -2.49 -1.59 -4.48
CA LEU A 106 -3.23 -2.41 -5.45
C LEU A 106 -2.56 -2.40 -6.83
N GLY A 107 -2.14 -1.22 -7.32
CA GLY A 107 -1.44 -1.11 -8.60
C GLY A 107 -0.12 -1.88 -8.61
N ARG A 108 0.60 -1.88 -7.48
CA ARG A 108 1.80 -2.70 -7.30
C ARG A 108 1.52 -4.19 -7.47
N VAL A 109 0.50 -4.70 -6.79
CA VAL A 109 0.10 -6.11 -6.87
C VAL A 109 -0.34 -6.48 -8.28
N GLN A 110 -1.17 -5.65 -8.92
CA GLN A 110 -1.67 -5.89 -10.27
C GLN A 110 -0.52 -5.96 -11.29
N ARG A 111 0.47 -5.08 -11.17
CA ARG A 111 1.66 -5.14 -12.02
C ARG A 111 2.47 -6.42 -11.80
N ASP A 112 2.64 -6.85 -10.55
CA ASP A 112 3.32 -8.11 -10.24
C ASP A 112 2.55 -9.33 -10.81
N LEU A 113 1.22 -9.22 -10.90
CA LEU A 113 0.33 -10.17 -11.59
C LEU A 113 0.29 -9.98 -13.12
N LYS A 114 1.09 -9.06 -13.68
CA LYS A 114 1.13 -8.68 -15.12
C LYS A 114 -0.16 -8.08 -15.66
N ASP A 115 -1.04 -7.62 -14.78
CA ASP A 115 -2.28 -6.91 -15.11
C ASP A 115 -2.02 -5.40 -15.22
N ASN A 116 -1.29 -5.03 -16.28
CA ASN A 116 -0.82 -3.66 -16.48
C ASN A 116 -1.97 -2.65 -16.66
N GLU A 117 -3.08 -3.06 -17.30
CA GLU A 117 -4.25 -2.19 -17.52
C GLU A 117 -4.87 -1.75 -16.20
N HIS A 118 -5.16 -2.71 -15.30
CA HIS A 118 -5.69 -2.37 -14.00
C HIS A 118 -4.66 -1.65 -13.12
N ALA A 119 -3.37 -1.99 -13.25
CA ALA A 119 -2.31 -1.30 -12.52
C ALA A 119 -2.25 0.20 -12.86
N VAL A 120 -2.36 0.57 -14.14
CA VAL A 120 -2.45 1.98 -14.59
C VAL A 120 -3.61 2.69 -13.90
N ASN A 121 -4.81 2.09 -13.95
CA ASN A 121 -6.00 2.66 -13.32
C ASN A 121 -5.81 2.87 -11.81
N SER A 122 -5.21 1.90 -11.11
CA SER A 122 -4.94 1.98 -9.68
C SER A 122 -3.91 3.07 -9.33
N PHE A 123 -2.84 3.21 -10.10
CA PHE A 123 -1.86 4.29 -9.88
C PHE A 123 -2.44 5.67 -10.16
N LEU A 124 -3.25 5.83 -11.21
CA LEU A 124 -3.94 7.07 -11.51
C LEU A 124 -4.91 7.47 -10.38
N LYS A 125 -5.69 6.52 -9.85
CA LYS A 125 -6.56 6.76 -8.69
C LYS A 125 -5.75 7.17 -7.45
N ALA A 126 -4.62 6.53 -7.20
CA ALA A 126 -3.75 6.90 -6.08
C ALA A 126 -3.25 8.36 -6.19
N LEU A 127 -2.83 8.77 -7.40
CA LEU A 127 -2.38 10.14 -7.68
C LEU A 127 -3.51 11.16 -7.53
N ASP A 128 -4.70 10.85 -8.07
CA ASP A 128 -5.87 11.74 -7.99
C ASP A 128 -6.31 11.96 -6.53
N LEU A 129 -6.39 10.88 -5.75
CA LEU A 129 -6.78 10.97 -4.34
C LEU A 129 -5.70 11.63 -3.45
N ALA A 130 -4.42 11.53 -3.81
CA ALA A 130 -3.33 12.19 -3.11
C ALA A 130 -3.13 13.65 -3.55
N LYS A 131 -3.88 14.12 -4.56
CA LYS A 131 -3.75 15.48 -5.10
C LYS A 131 -4.06 16.52 -4.02
N GLY A 132 -3.14 17.45 -3.83
CA GLY A 132 -3.26 18.50 -2.80
C GLY A 132 -2.89 18.04 -1.39
N SER A 133 -2.43 16.80 -1.21
CA SER A 133 -1.76 16.36 0.02
C SER A 133 -0.26 16.64 -0.06
N ASP A 134 0.37 16.77 1.11
CA ASP A 134 1.83 16.85 1.24
C ASP A 134 2.52 15.46 1.28
N ASP A 135 1.79 14.38 0.96
CA ASP A 135 2.39 13.06 0.78
C ASP A 135 3.06 12.98 -0.60
N TYR A 136 4.09 13.81 -0.79
CA TYR A 136 4.89 13.86 -2.00
C TYR A 136 5.62 12.53 -2.25
N LYS A 137 5.90 11.77 -1.19
CA LYS A 137 6.50 10.44 -1.31
C LYS A 137 5.55 9.46 -1.99
N LEU A 138 4.29 9.38 -1.58
CA LEU A 138 3.30 8.52 -2.24
C LEU A 138 3.06 8.95 -3.69
N GLN A 139 2.94 10.26 -3.93
CA GLN A 139 2.74 10.80 -5.29
C GLN A 139 3.93 10.48 -6.20
N TYR A 140 5.16 10.65 -5.71
CA TYR A 140 6.37 10.22 -6.40
C TYR A 140 6.34 8.72 -6.73
N LEU A 141 6.06 7.87 -5.74
CA LEU A 141 6.05 6.42 -5.93
C LEU A 141 5.01 6.01 -6.98
N ALA A 142 3.78 6.52 -6.88
CA ALA A 142 2.71 6.20 -7.83
C ALA A 142 3.04 6.67 -9.25
N ALA A 143 3.53 7.91 -9.41
CA ALA A 143 3.94 8.44 -10.72
C ALA A 143 5.12 7.64 -11.30
N SER A 144 6.13 7.32 -10.49
CA SER A 144 7.27 6.51 -10.95
C SER A 144 6.83 5.14 -11.45
N GLN A 145 6.00 4.41 -10.68
CA GLN A 145 5.50 3.10 -11.13
C GLN A 145 4.62 3.20 -12.37
N LEU A 146 3.80 4.24 -12.50
CA LEU A 146 2.99 4.48 -13.69
C LEU A 146 3.85 4.76 -14.92
N GLY A 147 4.88 5.60 -14.79
CA GLY A 147 5.86 5.85 -15.86
C GLY A 147 6.58 4.58 -16.32
N HIS A 148 6.92 3.69 -15.38
CA HIS A 148 7.49 2.37 -15.72
C HIS A 148 6.54 1.50 -16.53
N VAL A 149 5.25 1.47 -16.16
CA VAL A 149 4.24 0.69 -16.90
C VAL A 149 4.06 1.24 -18.31
N TYR A 150 4.02 2.57 -18.48
CA TYR A 150 3.96 3.20 -19.80
C TYR A 150 5.20 2.92 -20.65
N ALA A 151 6.40 3.08 -20.08
CA ALA A 151 7.65 2.82 -20.80
C ALA A 151 7.74 1.37 -21.27
N TYR A 152 7.39 0.41 -20.41
CA TYR A 152 7.36 -1.01 -20.77
C TYR A 152 6.34 -1.32 -21.86
N SER A 153 5.23 -0.58 -21.87
CA SER A 153 4.15 -0.70 -22.86
C SER A 153 4.39 0.15 -24.12
N ARG A 154 5.57 0.79 -24.27
CA ARG A 154 5.95 1.67 -25.39
C ARG A 154 5.11 2.94 -25.57
N PHE A 155 4.41 3.37 -24.53
CA PHE A 155 3.77 4.69 -24.44
C PHE A 155 4.80 5.71 -23.95
N ILE A 156 5.73 6.09 -24.83
CA ILE A 156 6.95 6.83 -24.43
C ILE A 156 6.63 8.27 -24.01
N ASP A 157 5.72 8.94 -24.71
CA ASP A 157 5.31 10.32 -24.38
C ASP A 157 4.62 10.38 -23.01
N GLU A 158 3.73 9.43 -22.73
CA GLU A 158 3.09 9.28 -21.44
C GLU A 158 4.10 8.96 -20.34
N ALA A 159 5.05 8.06 -20.61
CA ALA A 159 6.11 7.72 -19.67
C ALA A 159 6.94 8.94 -19.28
N LEU A 160 7.41 9.72 -20.26
CA LEU A 160 8.19 10.94 -20.03
C LEU A 160 7.40 11.97 -19.23
N LYS A 161 6.13 12.20 -19.60
CA LYS A 161 5.25 13.12 -18.87
C LYS A 161 5.07 12.68 -17.41
N THR A 162 4.87 11.38 -17.17
CA THR A 162 4.70 10.86 -15.82
C THR A 162 6.01 10.88 -15.02
N TYR A 163 7.17 10.63 -15.64
CA TYR A 163 8.45 10.78 -14.96
C TYR A 163 8.76 12.23 -14.59
N GLN A 164 8.35 13.21 -15.41
CA GLN A 164 8.44 14.63 -15.05
C GLN A 164 7.55 14.97 -13.84
N GLN A 165 6.35 14.38 -13.74
CA GLN A 165 5.51 14.51 -12.55
C GLN A 165 6.19 13.90 -11.32
N ALA A 166 6.77 12.71 -11.44
CA ALA A 166 7.52 12.08 -10.36
C ALA A 166 8.72 12.93 -9.93
N LEU A 167 9.44 13.56 -10.87
CA LEU A 167 10.54 14.49 -10.58
C LEU A 167 10.06 15.67 -9.73
N TYR A 168 8.97 16.31 -10.13
CA TYR A 168 8.36 17.40 -9.35
C TYR A 168 8.03 16.97 -7.92
N PHE A 169 7.42 15.79 -7.73
CA PHE A 169 7.10 15.29 -6.39
C PHE A 169 8.36 14.97 -5.56
N ALA A 170 9.42 14.45 -6.18
CA ALA A 170 10.69 14.20 -5.50
C ALA A 170 11.33 15.52 -5.01
N GLU A 171 11.24 16.59 -5.80
CA GLU A 171 11.68 17.93 -5.43
C GLU A 171 10.89 18.50 -4.26
N GLN A 172 9.56 18.43 -4.30
CA GLN A 172 8.71 18.90 -3.19
C GLN A 172 8.97 18.11 -1.89
N GLY A 173 9.21 16.80 -2.01
CA GLY A 173 9.55 15.94 -0.88
C GLY A 173 10.97 16.11 -0.34
N ASN A 174 11.84 16.91 -0.98
CA ASN A 174 13.26 17.06 -0.66
C ASN A 174 14.02 15.70 -0.54
N ASP A 175 13.61 14.69 -1.32
CA ASP A 175 14.20 13.35 -1.28
C ASP A 175 15.21 13.19 -2.43
N SER A 176 16.49 13.39 -2.11
CA SER A 176 17.59 13.34 -3.07
C SER A 176 17.80 11.96 -3.71
N ILE A 177 17.41 10.89 -3.02
CA ILE A 177 17.50 9.52 -3.55
C ILE A 177 16.43 9.35 -4.65
N ASN A 178 15.20 9.74 -4.36
CA ASN A 178 14.10 9.71 -5.33
C ASN A 178 14.39 10.60 -6.53
N LEU A 179 14.97 11.79 -6.31
CA LEU A 179 15.36 12.72 -7.36
C LEU A 179 16.40 12.11 -8.31
N SER A 180 17.45 11.49 -7.76
CA SER A 180 18.48 10.81 -8.56
C SER A 180 17.90 9.65 -9.37
N TYR A 181 17.05 8.83 -8.72
CA TYR A 181 16.44 7.68 -9.36
C TYR A 181 15.55 8.06 -10.54
N VAL A 182 14.60 9.00 -10.36
CA VAL A 182 13.69 9.39 -11.45
C VAL A 182 14.38 10.13 -12.58
N ASN A 183 15.45 10.89 -12.30
CA ASN A 183 16.27 11.49 -13.35
C ASN A 183 16.89 10.42 -14.25
N SER A 184 17.38 9.31 -13.67
CA SER A 184 17.91 8.20 -14.46
C SER A 184 16.83 7.56 -15.35
N LEU A 185 15.60 7.42 -14.86
CA LEU A 185 14.48 6.87 -15.62
C LEU A 185 14.06 7.78 -16.77
N ASN A 186 13.95 9.09 -16.50
CA ASN A 186 13.59 10.09 -17.48
C ASN A 186 14.60 10.14 -18.65
N LEU A 187 15.90 10.11 -18.33
CA LEU A 187 16.95 10.04 -19.35
C LEU A 187 16.87 8.71 -20.12
N SER A 188 16.72 7.57 -19.43
CA SER A 188 16.63 6.27 -20.10
C SER A 188 15.46 6.19 -21.07
N ALA A 189 14.29 6.71 -20.70
CA ALA A 189 13.12 6.72 -21.57
C ALA A 189 13.32 7.64 -22.79
N GLY A 190 14.04 8.76 -22.63
CA GLY A 190 14.37 9.67 -23.72
C GLY A 190 15.42 9.11 -24.69
N PHE A 191 16.40 8.35 -24.22
CA PHE A 191 17.50 7.83 -25.06
C PHE A 191 17.26 6.44 -25.65
N VAL A 192 16.54 5.54 -24.98
CA VAL A 192 16.40 4.14 -25.42
C VAL A 192 15.43 3.99 -26.60
N PHE A 193 14.62 5.02 -26.89
CA PHE A 193 13.55 4.94 -27.89
C PHE A 193 13.55 6.06 -28.94
N CYS A 194 14.60 6.89 -28.98
CA CYS A 194 14.94 7.76 -30.12
C CYS A 194 15.98 7.10 -31.01
#